data_AF-A0A7V3DGJ4-F1
#
_entry.id   AF-A0A7V3DGJ4-F1
#
_cell.length_a   1.000
_cell.length_b   1.000
_cell.length_c   1.000
_cell.angle_alpha   90.00
_cell.angle_beta   90.00
_cell.angle_gamma   90.00
#
_symmetry.space_group_name_H-M   'P 1'
#
loop_
_entity.id
_entity.type
_entity.pdbx_description
1 polymer ?
#
loop_
_entity_poly.entity_id
_entity_poly.type
_entity_poly.pdbx_seq_one_letter_code
_entity_poly.pdbx_strand_id
1 'polypeptide(L)'
;MKKIMAVGAIFVLLLAACSAPAPPPPPPEEQAPPPPTPEEIAAKIRPALQPLEAIVAQGAHVRNLNITMEIRDKVVADLKLAKQQNQGTENGKQALRMITYDIQEIIRKAREQNRFLLILGAISAYEVLEPIGLTMQRLKERAELEVTTPYITIKGFFDDNATGEIYAFLDVRHPIYDASQTVRDPLDTSSWITENVRVRKGEEFFNCRLVDFVGNKKGVILEYLKIPGKTWKVMVE
;
A
#
# COMPACT_ATOMS: atom_id res chain seq x y z
N MET A 1 34.82 83.52 80.37
CA MET A 1 34.18 84.69 79.71
C MET A 1 33.34 84.19 78.55
N LYS A 2 32.10 84.72 78.40
CA LYS A 2 31.18 84.70 77.23
C LYS A 2 30.69 83.31 76.76
N LYS A 3 29.46 82.85 77.08
CA LYS A 3 28.08 83.28 76.71
C LYS A 3 27.76 83.24 75.19
N ILE A 4 26.51 82.79 74.92
CA ILE A 4 25.61 83.08 73.77
C ILE A 4 25.77 82.09 72.58
N MET A 5 24.88 81.12 72.37
CA MET A 5 23.48 81.05 71.87
C MET A 5 23.40 80.64 70.38
N ALA A 6 22.58 79.61 70.17
CA ALA A 6 21.51 79.48 69.16
C ALA A 6 21.84 79.34 67.66
N VAL A 7 20.84 78.75 66.99
CA VAL A 7 20.64 78.51 65.55
C VAL A 7 21.37 77.26 65.05
N GLY A 8 20.73 76.24 64.49
CA GLY A 8 19.38 76.07 63.98
C GLY A 8 19.45 75.09 62.80
N ALA A 9 18.37 74.33 62.60
CA ALA A 9 17.95 73.77 61.33
C ALA A 9 18.69 72.53 60.75
N ILE A 10 17.86 71.49 60.52
CA ILE A 10 17.84 70.60 59.34
C ILE A 10 18.94 69.54 59.24
N PHE A 11 18.56 68.28 59.51
CA PHE A 11 18.72 67.18 58.54
C PHE A 11 17.85 65.97 58.96
N VAL A 12 16.57 66.00 58.56
CA VAL A 12 15.67 64.84 58.52
C VAL A 12 15.42 64.55 57.04
N LEU A 13 16.13 63.57 56.47
CA LEU A 13 16.03 63.00 55.12
C LEU A 13 17.25 62.03 55.04
N LEU A 14 17.20 60.73 54.76
CA LEU A 14 16.28 59.91 53.99
C LEU A 14 16.44 58.46 54.45
N LEU A 15 15.37 57.84 54.94
CA LEU A 15 15.18 56.39 54.77
C LEU A 15 13.79 56.19 54.18
N ALA A 16 13.66 56.62 52.92
CA ALA A 16 12.56 56.18 52.07
C ALA A 16 12.73 54.67 51.85
N ALA A 17 12.00 53.89 52.63
CA ALA A 17 11.79 52.48 52.40
C ALA A 17 11.04 52.30 51.07
N CYS A 18 11.79 52.23 49.97
CA CYS A 18 11.30 51.66 48.71
C CYS A 18 11.10 50.15 48.92
N SER A 19 9.93 49.76 49.43
CA SER A 19 9.44 48.39 49.26
C SER A 19 9.16 48.20 47.77
N ALA A 20 10.12 47.60 47.07
CA ALA A 20 9.86 47.06 45.74
C ALA A 20 8.62 46.14 45.84
N PRO A 21 7.59 46.31 44.99
CA PRO A 21 6.46 45.39 44.97
C PRO A 21 7.01 43.98 44.73
N ALA A 22 6.54 43.01 45.53
CA ALA A 22 6.90 41.62 45.34
C ALA A 22 6.66 41.23 43.86
N PRO A 23 7.59 40.51 43.21
CA PRO A 23 7.39 40.09 41.83
C PRO A 23 6.06 39.33 41.74
N PRO A 24 5.23 39.60 40.71
CA PRO A 24 3.97 38.90 40.54
C PRO A 24 4.25 37.39 40.57
N PRO A 25 3.37 36.59 41.22
CA PRO A 25 3.54 35.15 41.28
C PRO A 25 3.79 34.60 39.87
N PRO A 26 4.76 33.69 39.70
CA PRO A 26 5.03 33.11 38.39
C PRO A 26 3.70 32.59 37.81
N PRO A 27 3.43 32.83 36.51
CA PRO A 27 2.24 32.31 35.86
C PRO A 27 2.12 30.82 36.21
N PRO A 28 0.90 30.31 36.52
CA PRO A 28 0.71 28.89 36.72
C PRO A 28 1.39 28.14 35.58
N GLU A 29 2.29 27.21 35.89
CA GLU A 29 2.92 26.38 34.87
C GLU A 29 1.78 25.74 34.07
N GLU A 30 1.61 26.14 32.81
CA GLU A 30 0.66 25.52 31.90
C GLU A 30 1.05 24.05 31.84
N GLN A 31 0.27 23.19 32.50
CA GLN A 31 0.47 21.75 32.42
C GLN A 31 0.45 21.39 30.94
N ALA A 32 1.58 20.87 30.44
CA ALA A 32 1.66 20.42 29.07
C ALA A 32 0.47 19.48 28.80
N PRO A 33 -0.24 19.65 27.68
CA PRO A 33 -1.42 18.84 27.40
C PRO A 33 -1.05 17.36 27.51
N PRO A 34 -1.96 16.52 28.06
CA PRO A 34 -1.67 15.11 28.24
C PRO A 34 -1.25 14.49 26.89
N PRO A 35 -0.28 13.56 26.90
CA PRO A 35 0.17 12.92 25.67
C PRO A 35 -1.03 12.23 25.00
N PRO A 36 -1.12 12.26 23.66
CA PRO A 36 -2.25 11.68 22.95
C PRO A 36 -2.33 10.17 23.20
N THR A 37 -3.55 9.66 23.28
CA THR A 37 -3.83 8.23 23.42
C THR A 37 -3.46 7.46 22.14
N PRO A 38 -3.22 6.13 22.22
CA PRO A 38 -3.03 5.30 21.03
C PRO A 38 -4.17 5.45 20.01
N GLU A 39 -5.41 5.52 20.49
CA GLU A 39 -6.61 5.63 19.66
C GLU A 39 -6.66 6.95 18.89
N GLU A 40 -6.30 8.06 19.55
CA GLU A 40 -6.23 9.39 18.91
C GLU A 40 -5.13 9.45 17.87
N ILE A 41 -3.96 8.84 18.14
CA ILE A 41 -2.88 8.75 17.17
C ILE A 41 -3.32 7.88 15.98
N ALA A 42 -3.90 6.71 16.21
CA ALA A 42 -4.39 5.84 15.15
C ALA A 42 -5.47 6.54 14.30
N ALA A 43 -6.40 7.25 14.92
CA ALA A 43 -7.42 8.02 14.22
C ALA A 43 -6.82 9.08 13.27
N LYS A 44 -5.69 9.69 13.63
CA LYS A 44 -4.96 10.63 12.76
C LYS A 44 -4.27 9.94 11.58
N ILE A 45 -3.90 8.67 11.72
CA ILE A 45 -3.18 7.90 10.68
C ILE A 45 -4.16 7.22 9.72
N ARG A 46 -5.33 6.75 10.19
CA ARG A 46 -6.33 6.03 9.37
C ARG A 46 -6.69 6.70 8.04
N PRO A 47 -6.79 8.04 7.92
CA PRO A 47 -7.00 8.68 6.62
C PRO A 47 -6.01 8.26 5.53
N ALA A 48 -4.78 7.88 5.88
CA ALA A 48 -3.80 7.35 4.94
C ALA A 48 -4.24 6.02 4.30
N LEU A 49 -5.10 5.23 4.95
CA LEU A 49 -5.61 3.96 4.43
C LEU A 49 -6.88 4.12 3.58
N GLN A 50 -7.54 5.27 3.61
CA GLN A 50 -8.81 5.51 2.90
C GLN A 50 -8.77 5.11 1.42
N PRO A 51 -7.69 5.35 0.64
CA PRO A 51 -7.64 4.90 -0.75
C PRO A 51 -7.77 3.38 -0.89
N LEU A 52 -7.15 2.61 0.00
CA LEU A 52 -7.24 1.15 -0.01
C LEU A 52 -8.63 0.67 0.43
N GLU A 53 -9.20 1.31 1.45
CA GLU A 53 -10.54 1.02 1.97
C GLU A 53 -11.62 1.29 0.93
N ALA A 54 -11.52 2.42 0.22
CA ALA A 54 -12.44 2.79 -0.85
C ALA A 54 -12.43 1.76 -1.99
N ILE A 55 -11.26 1.23 -2.33
CA ILE A 55 -11.13 0.18 -3.34
C ILE A 55 -11.76 -1.12 -2.85
N VAL A 56 -11.43 -1.59 -1.63
CA VAL A 56 -11.94 -2.87 -1.11
C VAL A 56 -13.45 -2.87 -0.84
N ALA A 57 -14.02 -1.71 -0.49
CA ALA A 57 -15.44 -1.56 -0.22
C ALA A 57 -16.34 -1.74 -1.47
N GLN A 58 -15.78 -1.58 -2.67
CA GLN A 58 -16.53 -1.74 -3.94
C GLN A 58 -16.90 -3.19 -4.25
N GLY A 59 -16.32 -4.16 -3.54
CA GLY A 59 -16.58 -5.58 -3.75
C GLY A 59 -15.96 -6.14 -5.03
N ALA A 60 -16.29 -7.41 -5.31
CA ALA A 60 -15.69 -8.18 -6.41
C ALA A 60 -16.23 -7.84 -7.82
N HIS A 61 -17.30 -7.04 -7.91
CA HIS A 61 -18.02 -6.82 -9.18
C HIS A 61 -17.49 -5.65 -10.01
N VAL A 62 -16.65 -4.79 -9.44
CA VAL A 62 -16.06 -3.65 -10.15
C VAL A 62 -14.70 -4.05 -10.72
N ARG A 63 -14.67 -4.47 -12.00
CA ARG A 63 -13.44 -4.89 -12.69
C ARG A 63 -12.47 -3.72 -13.00
N ASN A 64 -12.96 -2.48 -13.04
CA ASN A 64 -12.25 -1.35 -13.65
C ASN A 64 -11.53 -0.43 -12.66
N LEU A 65 -11.82 -0.52 -11.37
CA LEU A 65 -11.03 0.17 -10.34
C LEU A 65 -10.08 -0.85 -9.76
N ASN A 66 -8.78 -0.70 -9.99
CA ASN A 66 -7.74 -1.39 -9.25
C ASN A 66 -6.82 -0.36 -8.61
N ILE A 67 -6.03 -0.80 -7.63
CA ILE A 67 -4.99 0.07 -7.08
C ILE A 67 -3.99 0.43 -8.18
N THR A 68 -3.66 1.70 -8.30
CA THR A 68 -2.60 2.19 -9.19
C THR A 68 -1.29 2.33 -8.44
N MET A 69 -0.17 2.43 -9.16
CA MET A 69 1.13 2.72 -8.54
C MET A 69 1.09 4.02 -7.74
N GLU A 70 0.46 5.06 -8.28
CA GLU A 70 0.32 6.37 -7.64
C GLU A 70 -0.41 6.27 -6.29
N ILE A 71 -1.52 5.51 -6.24
CA ILE A 71 -2.26 5.29 -4.99
C ILE A 71 -1.40 4.53 -3.99
N ARG A 72 -0.76 3.43 -4.41
CA ARG A 72 0.13 2.65 -3.54
C ARG A 72 1.24 3.54 -2.97
N ASP A 73 1.94 4.27 -3.84
CA ASP A 73 3.11 5.06 -3.46
C ASP A 73 2.73 6.19 -2.52
N LYS A 74 1.57 6.82 -2.73
CA LYS A 74 0.99 7.78 -1.79
C LYS A 74 0.73 7.17 -0.42
N VAL A 75 0.02 6.04 -0.35
CA VAL A 75 -0.28 5.36 0.92
C VAL A 75 1.00 4.96 1.64
N VAL A 76 1.98 4.41 0.92
CA VAL A 76 3.30 4.05 1.44
C VAL A 76 4.03 5.28 2.00
N ALA A 77 4.02 6.41 1.29
CA ALA A 77 4.65 7.64 1.74
C ALA A 77 3.98 8.20 3.01
N ASP A 78 2.64 8.26 3.03
CA ASP A 78 1.86 8.74 4.16
C ASP A 78 2.10 7.87 5.42
N LEU A 79 2.16 6.54 5.26
CA LEU A 79 2.48 5.61 6.35
C LEU A 79 3.93 5.70 6.82
N LYS A 80 4.90 5.95 5.92
CA LYS A 80 6.30 6.18 6.30
C LYS A 80 6.42 7.42 7.19
N LEU A 81 5.75 8.51 6.81
CA LEU A 81 5.71 9.73 7.60
C LEU A 81 5.05 9.49 8.97
N ALA A 82 3.90 8.82 8.98
CA ALA A 82 3.19 8.48 10.22
C ALA A 82 4.05 7.62 11.16
N LYS A 83 4.76 6.61 10.63
CA LYS A 83 5.69 5.78 11.40
C LYS A 83 6.81 6.61 12.00
N GLN A 84 7.47 7.45 11.19
CA GLN A 84 8.56 8.31 11.65
C GLN A 84 8.13 9.23 12.80
N GLN A 85 6.94 9.81 12.72
CA GLN A 85 6.41 10.73 13.72
C GLN A 85 6.00 10.05 15.04
N ASN A 86 5.54 8.79 14.99
CA ASN A 86 4.88 8.16 16.14
C ASN A 86 5.69 7.01 16.78
N GLN A 87 6.66 6.41 16.08
CA GLN A 87 7.40 5.24 16.58
C GLN A 87 8.22 5.48 17.86
N GLY A 88 8.49 6.74 18.21
CA GLY A 88 9.30 7.12 19.37
C GLY A 88 8.60 6.99 20.72
N THR A 89 7.28 6.76 20.75
CA THR A 89 6.49 6.67 21.99
C THR A 89 5.78 5.33 22.11
N GLU A 90 5.48 4.88 23.33
CA GLU A 90 4.71 3.63 23.53
C GLU A 90 3.30 3.73 22.96
N ASN A 91 2.60 4.85 23.18
CA ASN A 91 1.27 5.08 22.60
C ASN A 91 1.33 5.07 21.06
N GLY A 92 2.35 5.67 20.47
CA GLY A 92 2.53 5.67 19.02
C GLY A 92 2.87 4.28 18.46
N LYS A 93 3.67 3.47 19.16
CA LYS A 93 3.89 2.05 18.79
C LYS A 93 2.59 1.25 18.82
N GLN A 94 1.76 1.43 19.86
CA GLN A 94 0.45 0.80 19.94
C GLN A 94 -0.48 1.25 18.81
N ALA A 95 -0.52 2.55 18.53
CA ALA A 95 -1.29 3.11 17.42
C ALA A 95 -0.87 2.51 16.06
N LEU A 96 0.45 2.41 15.80
CA LEU A 96 0.95 1.80 14.56
C LEU A 96 0.55 0.33 14.44
N ARG A 97 0.50 -0.43 15.54
CA ARG A 97 -0.03 -1.81 15.53
C ARG A 97 -1.51 -1.86 15.19
N MET A 98 -2.31 -0.90 15.67
CA MET A 98 -3.73 -0.80 15.28
C MET A 98 -3.86 -0.60 13.76
N ILE A 99 -3.04 0.28 13.18
CA ILE A 99 -3.00 0.49 11.73
C ILE A 99 -2.53 -0.77 10.99
N THR A 100 -1.58 -1.51 11.54
CA THR A 100 -1.17 -2.81 10.99
C THR A 100 -2.36 -3.78 10.92
N TYR A 101 -3.21 -3.86 11.96
CA TYR A 101 -4.41 -4.69 11.95
C TYR A 101 -5.44 -4.22 10.91
N ASP A 102 -5.62 -2.91 10.76
CA ASP A 102 -6.50 -2.33 9.74
C ASP A 102 -6.04 -2.74 8.32
N ILE A 103 -4.71 -2.71 8.05
CA ILE A 103 -4.13 -3.18 6.77
C ILE A 103 -4.33 -4.69 6.58
N GLN A 104 -4.13 -5.51 7.62
CA GLN A 104 -4.36 -6.95 7.54
C GLN A 104 -5.81 -7.28 7.19
N GLU A 105 -6.76 -6.51 7.73
CA GLU A 105 -8.19 -6.66 7.41
C GLU A 105 -8.49 -6.29 5.96
N ILE A 106 -7.84 -5.25 5.42
CA ILE A 106 -7.92 -4.91 3.98
C ILE A 106 -7.37 -6.05 3.13
N ILE A 107 -6.21 -6.61 3.48
CA ILE A 107 -5.61 -7.76 2.78
C ILE A 107 -6.55 -8.97 2.80
N ARG A 108 -7.16 -9.27 3.95
CA ARG A 108 -8.12 -10.37 4.10
C ARG A 108 -9.30 -10.20 3.14
N LYS A 109 -9.94 -9.02 3.15
CA LYS A 109 -11.07 -8.70 2.26
C LYS A 109 -10.66 -8.73 0.79
N ALA A 110 -9.49 -8.19 0.45
CA ALA A 110 -8.97 -8.20 -0.93
C ALA A 110 -8.75 -9.64 -1.43
N ARG A 111 -8.27 -10.54 -0.57
CA ARG A 111 -8.10 -11.96 -0.87
C ARG A 111 -9.44 -12.66 -1.11
N GLU A 112 -10.45 -12.39 -0.29
CA GLU A 112 -11.82 -12.92 -0.48
C GLU A 112 -12.44 -12.49 -1.81
N GLN A 113 -12.04 -11.32 -2.29
CA GLN A 113 -12.49 -10.76 -3.57
C GLN A 113 -11.55 -11.10 -4.75
N ASN A 114 -10.50 -11.91 -4.55
CA ASN A 114 -9.46 -12.22 -5.55
C ASN A 114 -8.80 -10.97 -6.18
N ARG A 115 -8.62 -9.91 -5.40
CA ARG A 115 -8.09 -8.62 -5.86
C ARG A 115 -6.58 -8.54 -5.69
N PHE A 116 -5.86 -9.32 -6.49
CA PHE A 116 -4.42 -9.50 -6.32
C PHE A 116 -3.60 -8.21 -6.42
N LEU A 117 -3.96 -7.26 -7.28
CA LEU A 117 -3.29 -5.95 -7.31
C LEU A 117 -3.45 -5.20 -5.98
N LEU A 118 -4.65 -5.19 -5.40
CA LEU A 118 -4.91 -4.57 -4.10
C LEU A 118 -4.14 -5.28 -2.98
N ILE A 119 -4.04 -6.62 -3.02
CA ILE A 119 -3.23 -7.39 -2.08
C ILE A 119 -1.78 -6.92 -2.12
N LEU A 120 -1.18 -6.80 -3.31
CA LEU A 120 0.20 -6.32 -3.45
C LEU A 120 0.38 -4.90 -2.89
N GLY A 121 -0.54 -3.99 -3.24
CA GLY A 121 -0.53 -2.62 -2.73
C GLY A 121 -0.64 -2.53 -1.20
N ALA A 122 -1.55 -3.30 -0.61
CA ALA A 122 -1.73 -3.34 0.84
C ALA A 122 -0.56 -4.03 1.56
N ILE A 123 0.09 -5.03 0.94
CA ILE A 123 1.33 -5.61 1.47
C ILE A 123 2.47 -4.59 1.44
N SER A 124 2.62 -3.77 0.39
CA SER A 124 3.60 -2.69 0.38
C SER A 124 3.36 -1.68 1.51
N ALA A 125 2.10 -1.37 1.82
CA ALA A 125 1.73 -0.54 2.97
C ALA A 125 2.08 -1.23 4.31
N TYR A 126 1.81 -2.53 4.44
CA TYR A 126 2.16 -3.34 5.61
C TYR A 126 3.67 -3.35 5.90
N GLU A 127 4.49 -3.56 4.87
CA GLU A 127 5.96 -3.62 4.94
C GLU A 127 6.59 -2.35 5.49
N VAL A 128 5.90 -1.20 5.37
CA VAL A 128 6.36 0.06 5.99
C VAL A 128 6.33 -0.03 7.50
N LEU A 129 5.29 -0.62 8.07
CA LEU A 129 5.04 -0.63 9.51
C LEU A 129 5.81 -1.76 10.19
N GLU A 130 5.78 -2.96 9.62
CA GLU A 130 6.39 -4.15 10.20
C GLU A 130 7.12 -4.99 9.16
N PRO A 131 8.20 -5.70 9.54
CA PRO A 131 8.83 -6.69 8.68
C PRO A 131 7.83 -7.75 8.21
N ILE A 132 7.91 -8.14 6.94
CA ILE A 132 7.02 -9.15 6.39
C ILE A 132 7.35 -10.54 6.95
N GLY A 133 6.35 -11.21 7.51
CA GLY A 133 6.45 -12.60 7.94
C GLY A 133 6.24 -13.58 6.76
N LEU A 134 6.58 -14.85 6.98
CA LEU A 134 6.50 -15.91 5.95
C LEU A 134 5.11 -16.02 5.29
N THR A 135 4.04 -15.88 6.07
CA THR A 135 2.66 -15.95 5.57
C THR A 135 2.35 -14.82 4.58
N MET A 136 2.74 -13.60 4.90
CA MET A 136 2.53 -12.44 4.03
C MET A 136 3.45 -12.51 2.81
N GLN A 137 4.68 -12.99 2.96
CA GLN A 137 5.61 -13.20 1.85
C GLN A 137 5.05 -14.19 0.81
N ARG A 138 4.53 -15.34 1.27
CA ARG A 138 3.87 -16.32 0.39
C ARG A 138 2.64 -15.74 -0.30
N LEU A 139 1.87 -14.91 0.40
CA LEU A 139 0.70 -14.24 -0.16
C LEU A 139 1.11 -13.23 -1.25
N LYS A 140 2.19 -12.47 -1.01
CA LYS A 140 2.79 -11.55 -1.99
C LYS A 140 3.19 -12.31 -3.24
N GLU A 141 4.05 -13.33 -3.11
CA GLU A 141 4.50 -14.17 -4.23
C GLU A 141 3.33 -14.74 -5.03
N ARG A 142 2.29 -15.26 -4.35
CA ARG A 142 1.09 -15.75 -5.04
C ARG A 142 0.38 -14.63 -5.81
N ALA A 143 0.18 -13.46 -5.19
CA ALA A 143 -0.48 -12.34 -5.83
C ALA A 143 0.32 -11.83 -7.04
N GLU A 144 1.65 -11.81 -6.98
CA GLU A 144 2.52 -11.45 -8.12
C GLU A 144 2.33 -12.41 -9.30
N LEU A 145 2.24 -13.72 -9.05
CA LEU A 145 1.95 -14.70 -10.10
C LEU A 145 0.54 -14.53 -10.70
N GLU A 146 -0.45 -14.18 -9.88
CA GLU A 146 -1.82 -14.00 -10.34
C GLU A 146 -1.97 -12.76 -11.23
N VAL A 147 -1.37 -11.62 -10.83
CA VAL A 147 -1.45 -10.40 -11.64
C VAL A 147 -0.65 -10.49 -12.93
N THR A 148 0.38 -11.34 -12.98
CA THR A 148 1.21 -11.57 -14.18
C THR A 148 0.68 -12.67 -15.09
N THR A 149 -0.51 -13.21 -14.81
CA THR A 149 -1.19 -14.15 -15.71
C THR A 149 -1.58 -13.43 -17.01
N PRO A 150 -1.18 -13.91 -18.20
CA PRO A 150 -1.51 -13.26 -19.46
C PRO A 150 -3.01 -13.21 -19.77
N TYR A 151 -3.44 -12.12 -20.42
CA TYR A 151 -4.77 -12.02 -21.02
C TYR A 151 -4.70 -12.49 -22.46
N ILE A 152 -5.57 -13.44 -22.83
CA ILE A 152 -5.50 -14.11 -24.13
C ILE A 152 -6.83 -13.96 -24.84
N THR A 153 -6.77 -13.55 -26.10
CA THR A 153 -7.93 -13.44 -27.00
C THR A 153 -7.70 -14.32 -28.21
N ILE A 154 -8.70 -15.10 -28.61
CA ILE A 154 -8.60 -15.97 -29.78
C ILE A 154 -8.94 -15.17 -31.03
N LYS A 155 -8.05 -15.17 -32.02
CA LYS A 155 -8.28 -14.57 -33.34
C LYS A 155 -8.85 -15.53 -34.36
N GLY A 156 -8.60 -16.83 -34.18
CA GLY A 156 -9.15 -17.85 -35.05
C GLY A 156 -8.41 -19.17 -34.92
N PHE A 157 -8.83 -20.10 -35.77
CA PHE A 157 -8.25 -21.42 -35.87
C PHE A 157 -7.95 -21.74 -37.33
N PHE A 158 -6.93 -22.56 -37.56
CA PHE A 158 -6.60 -23.10 -38.87
C PHE A 158 -6.39 -24.60 -38.75
N ASP A 159 -7.05 -25.35 -39.64
CA ASP A 159 -6.83 -26.77 -39.80
C ASP A 159 -5.87 -26.98 -40.95
N ASP A 160 -4.74 -27.58 -40.64
CA ASP A 160 -3.86 -28.11 -41.67
C ASP A 160 -4.35 -29.51 -42.04
N ASN A 161 -5.13 -29.60 -43.12
CA ASN A 161 -5.66 -30.88 -43.61
C ASN A 161 -4.58 -31.86 -44.08
N ALA A 162 -3.35 -31.39 -44.34
CA ALA A 162 -2.24 -32.27 -44.75
C ALA A 162 -1.61 -32.97 -43.54
N THR A 163 -1.49 -32.28 -42.40
CA THR A 163 -0.88 -32.82 -41.17
C THR A 163 -1.91 -33.28 -40.14
N GLY A 164 -3.17 -32.87 -40.30
CA GLY A 164 -4.23 -33.07 -39.30
C GLY A 164 -4.09 -32.18 -38.07
N GLU A 165 -3.18 -31.20 -38.08
CA GLU A 165 -2.95 -30.31 -36.95
C GLU A 165 -3.91 -29.12 -36.93
N ILE A 166 -4.29 -28.71 -35.72
CA ILE A 166 -5.09 -27.50 -35.49
C ILE A 166 -4.19 -26.45 -34.86
N TYR A 167 -4.16 -25.29 -35.48
CA TYR A 167 -3.46 -24.10 -34.98
C TYR A 167 -4.47 -23.11 -34.41
N ALA A 168 -4.19 -22.57 -33.23
CA ALA A 168 -4.87 -21.41 -32.68
C ALA A 168 -4.04 -20.15 -32.94
N PHE A 169 -4.68 -19.09 -33.41
CA PHE A 169 -4.10 -17.75 -33.49
C PHE A 169 -4.59 -16.95 -32.29
N LEU A 170 -3.64 -16.45 -31.50
CA LEU A 170 -3.92 -15.79 -30.22
C LEU A 170 -3.29 -14.40 -30.21
N ASP A 171 -4.04 -13.40 -29.75
CA ASP A 171 -3.47 -12.18 -29.19
C ASP A 171 -3.19 -12.45 -27.71
N VAL A 172 -1.92 -12.35 -27.32
CA VAL A 172 -1.48 -12.55 -25.93
C VAL A 172 -0.99 -11.23 -25.39
N ARG A 173 -1.74 -10.66 -24.45
CA ARG A 173 -1.30 -9.50 -23.68
C ARG A 173 -0.63 -10.00 -22.39
N HIS A 174 0.67 -9.76 -22.26
CA HIS A 174 1.47 -10.23 -21.12
C HIS A 174 2.44 -9.12 -20.65
N PRO A 175 2.95 -9.20 -19.40
CA PRO A 175 3.96 -8.26 -18.95
C PRO A 175 5.29 -8.51 -19.67
N ILE A 176 6.08 -7.46 -19.82
CA ILE A 176 7.49 -7.56 -20.22
C ILE A 176 8.27 -8.20 -19.06
N TYR A 177 8.96 -9.30 -19.35
CA TYR A 177 9.85 -9.96 -18.41
C TYR A 177 11.29 -9.49 -18.60
N ASP A 178 12.03 -9.36 -17.50
CA ASP A 178 13.47 -9.20 -17.56
C ASP A 178 14.19 -10.52 -17.90
N ALA A 179 15.53 -10.47 -17.97
CA ALA A 179 16.35 -11.65 -18.25
C ALA A 179 16.17 -12.79 -17.22
N SER A 180 15.67 -12.50 -16.02
CA SER A 180 15.40 -13.46 -14.95
C SER A 180 13.95 -13.97 -14.96
N GLN A 181 13.17 -13.65 -16.00
CA GLN A 181 11.75 -13.99 -16.11
C GLN A 181 10.88 -13.37 -15.01
N THR A 182 11.34 -12.27 -14.42
CA THR A 182 10.62 -11.51 -13.39
C THR A 182 10.04 -10.23 -13.96
N VAL A 183 8.96 -9.76 -13.34
CA VAL A 183 8.35 -8.45 -13.64
C VAL A 183 8.86 -7.47 -12.60
N ARG A 184 9.38 -6.32 -13.04
CA ARG A 184 9.99 -5.32 -12.16
C ARG A 184 9.02 -4.77 -11.11
N ASP A 185 7.83 -4.39 -11.54
CA ASP A 185 6.73 -3.98 -10.67
C ASP A 185 5.41 -4.57 -11.21
N PRO A 186 4.79 -5.54 -10.51
CA PRO A 186 3.56 -6.17 -10.98
C PRO A 186 2.34 -5.22 -11.02
N LEU A 187 2.40 -4.05 -10.38
CA LEU A 187 1.36 -3.01 -10.50
C LEU A 187 1.56 -2.14 -11.76
N ASP A 188 2.74 -2.17 -12.39
CA ASP A 188 2.99 -1.45 -13.62
C ASP A 188 2.38 -2.18 -14.83
N THR A 189 1.10 -1.93 -15.04
CA THR A 189 0.39 -2.48 -16.20
C THR A 189 0.71 -1.77 -17.52
N SER A 190 1.47 -0.67 -17.48
CA SER A 190 1.92 0.04 -18.69
C SER A 190 3.02 -0.73 -19.42
N SER A 191 3.78 -1.54 -18.69
CA SER A 191 4.82 -2.44 -19.21
C SER A 191 4.27 -3.73 -19.82
N TRP A 192 3.00 -3.74 -20.26
CA TRP A 192 2.40 -4.90 -20.92
C TRP A 192 2.41 -4.71 -22.43
N ILE A 193 2.80 -5.77 -23.14
CA ILE A 193 2.80 -5.81 -24.60
C ILE A 193 1.79 -6.83 -25.09
N THR A 194 1.35 -6.68 -26.35
CA THR A 194 0.49 -7.66 -27.02
C THR A 194 1.24 -8.26 -28.19
N GLU A 195 1.36 -9.58 -28.20
CA GLU A 195 2.03 -10.33 -29.25
C GLU A 195 1.06 -11.31 -29.89
N ASN A 196 1.18 -11.47 -31.22
CA ASN A 196 0.41 -12.45 -31.97
C ASN A 196 1.19 -13.76 -32.01
N VAL A 197 0.55 -14.85 -31.58
CA VAL A 197 1.16 -16.18 -31.64
C VAL A 197 0.27 -17.17 -32.36
N ARG A 198 0.92 -18.12 -33.03
CA ARG A 198 0.29 -19.28 -33.63
C ARG A 198 0.80 -20.50 -32.89
N VAL A 199 -0.11 -21.23 -32.24
CA VAL A 199 0.25 -22.35 -31.35
C VAL A 199 -0.64 -23.57 -31.61
N ARG A 200 -0.07 -24.77 -31.48
CA ARG A 200 -0.82 -26.04 -31.50
C ARG A 200 -0.92 -26.67 -30.11
N LYS A 201 -1.67 -27.76 -30.00
CA LYS A 201 -1.81 -28.52 -28.75
C LYS A 201 -0.45 -28.97 -28.22
N GLY A 202 -0.23 -28.70 -26.93
CA GLY A 202 1.00 -29.00 -26.20
C GLY A 202 2.07 -27.92 -26.28
N GLU A 203 1.95 -26.92 -27.17
CA GLU A 203 2.95 -25.87 -27.29
C GLU A 203 2.88 -24.84 -26.17
N GLU A 204 4.08 -24.37 -25.79
CA GLU A 204 4.30 -23.37 -24.75
C GLU A 204 4.62 -22.01 -25.37
N PHE A 205 4.14 -20.95 -24.73
CA PHE A 205 4.31 -19.57 -25.17
C PHE A 205 4.04 -18.63 -23.98
N PHE A 206 4.88 -17.62 -23.76
CA PHE A 206 4.69 -16.59 -22.72
C PHE A 206 4.25 -17.12 -21.33
N ASN A 207 4.89 -18.19 -20.85
CA ASN A 207 4.55 -18.89 -19.59
C ASN A 207 3.14 -19.53 -19.57
N CYS A 208 2.56 -19.76 -20.73
CA CYS A 208 1.32 -20.49 -20.93
C CYS A 208 1.58 -21.75 -21.78
N ARG A 209 0.66 -22.71 -21.71
CA ARG A 209 0.62 -23.87 -22.61
C ARG A 209 -0.78 -24.07 -23.17
N LEU A 210 -0.90 -24.38 -24.46
CA LEU A 210 -2.18 -24.79 -25.05
C LEU A 210 -2.42 -26.26 -24.68
N VAL A 211 -3.35 -26.50 -23.77
CA VAL A 211 -3.66 -27.85 -23.26
C VAL A 211 -4.58 -28.59 -24.22
N ASP A 212 -5.68 -27.95 -24.63
CA ASP A 212 -6.65 -28.56 -25.54
C ASP A 212 -7.54 -27.55 -26.25
N PHE A 213 -8.29 -28.02 -27.24
CA PHE A 213 -9.34 -27.26 -27.90
C PHE A 213 -10.70 -27.53 -27.25
N VAL A 214 -11.55 -26.51 -27.17
CA VAL A 214 -12.90 -26.64 -26.60
C VAL A 214 -13.91 -26.87 -27.72
N GLY A 215 -14.52 -28.07 -27.73
CA GLY A 215 -15.55 -28.44 -28.69
C GLY A 215 -15.09 -28.33 -30.15
N ASN A 216 -15.98 -27.88 -31.04
CA ASN A 216 -15.63 -27.61 -32.44
C ASN A 216 -14.95 -26.24 -32.60
N LYS A 217 -13.78 -26.07 -31.97
CA LYS A 217 -12.97 -24.83 -32.05
C LYS A 217 -13.74 -23.59 -31.55
N LYS A 218 -14.48 -23.76 -30.45
CA LYS A 218 -15.20 -22.67 -29.78
C LYS A 218 -14.36 -21.98 -28.71
N GLY A 219 -13.17 -22.51 -28.45
CA GLY A 219 -12.26 -22.00 -27.43
C GLY A 219 -11.02 -22.87 -27.29
N VAL A 220 -10.15 -22.48 -26.35
CA VAL A 220 -8.96 -23.23 -25.95
C VAL A 220 -8.92 -23.38 -24.43
N ILE A 221 -8.30 -24.47 -23.98
CA ILE A 221 -7.92 -24.69 -22.58
C ILE A 221 -6.43 -24.34 -22.47
N LEU A 222 -6.11 -23.45 -21.56
CA LEU A 222 -4.74 -22.98 -21.32
C LEU A 222 -4.31 -23.35 -19.92
N GLU A 223 -3.01 -23.61 -19.76
CA GLU A 223 -2.33 -23.77 -18.48
C GLU A 223 -1.36 -22.62 -18.25
N TYR A 224 -1.28 -22.09 -17.02
CA TYR A 224 -0.30 -21.07 -16.65
C TYR A 224 0.86 -21.72 -15.93
N LEU A 225 2.02 -21.79 -16.59
CA LEU A 225 3.16 -22.60 -16.15
C LEU A 225 3.78 -22.11 -14.83
N LYS A 226 3.60 -20.84 -14.47
CA LYS A 226 4.08 -20.31 -13.18
C LYS A 226 3.21 -20.72 -12.00
N ILE A 227 1.97 -21.17 -12.23
CA ILE A 227 1.09 -21.69 -11.18
C ILE A 227 0.71 -23.14 -11.53
N PRO A 228 1.36 -24.14 -10.92
CA PRO A 228 1.11 -25.54 -11.22
C PRO A 228 -0.38 -25.90 -11.15
N GLY A 229 -0.91 -26.49 -12.22
CA GLY A 229 -2.30 -26.93 -12.32
C GLY A 229 -3.33 -25.83 -12.55
N LYS A 230 -2.93 -24.55 -12.65
CA LYS A 230 -3.86 -23.46 -12.98
C LYS A 230 -4.21 -23.53 -14.47
N THR A 231 -5.45 -23.91 -14.75
CA THR A 231 -6.01 -23.92 -16.10
C THR A 231 -7.23 -23.02 -16.21
N TRP A 232 -7.47 -22.46 -17.40
CA TRP A 232 -8.66 -21.70 -17.70
C TRP A 232 -9.08 -21.89 -19.16
N LYS A 233 -10.36 -21.61 -19.43
CA LYS A 233 -10.92 -21.63 -20.77
C LYS A 233 -10.95 -20.21 -21.32
N VAL A 234 -10.47 -20.05 -22.54
CA VAL A 234 -10.70 -18.86 -23.35
C VAL A 234 -11.68 -19.26 -24.45
N MET A 235 -12.76 -18.53 -24.59
CA MET A 235 -13.77 -18.78 -25.62
C MET A 235 -13.56 -17.78 -26.77
N VAL A 236 -13.95 -18.17 -27.97
CA VAL A 236 -14.03 -17.23 -29.10
C VAL A 236 -15.10 -16.20 -28.77
N GLU A 237 -14.78 -14.92 -28.94
CA GLU A 237 -15.75 -13.82 -28.83
C GLU A 237 -16.72 -13.79 -30.02
#